data_AF-A0AAU9VLK1-F1
#
_entry.id   AF-A0AAU9VLK1-F1
#
_cell.length_a   1.000
_cell.length_b   1.000
_cell.length_c   1.000
_cell.angle_alpha   90.00
_cell.angle_beta   90.00
_cell.angle_gamma   90.00
#
_symmetry.space_group_name_H-M   'P 1'
#
loop_
_entity.id
_entity.type
_entity.pdbx_description
1 polymer ?
#
loop_
_entity_poly.entity_id
_entity_poly.type
_entity_poly.pdbx_seq_one_letter_code
_entity_poly.pdbx_strand_id
1 'polypeptide(L)'
;MYDICQDSLPSRYLSVQEAATLVSFSNVHVSVAEPLPVRLEDVHELSTLCGQLRKLTDDKTYFLNIVINEKTSLFVLTLPNIMYIDTHLHGSSGAVIVKGSTLNLSDFCKFVWALEEHDQSTFGNLSALTFP
;
A
#
# COMPACT_ATOMS: atom_id res chain seq x y z
N MET A 1 -3.99 -18.66 18.41
CA MET A 1 -3.88 -17.19 18.61
C MET A 1 -4.51 -16.42 17.46
N TYR A 2 -4.35 -16.85 16.21
CA TYR A 2 -5.00 -16.23 15.03
C TYR A 2 -6.54 -16.26 15.10
N ASP A 3 -7.14 -17.34 15.63
CA ASP A 3 -8.60 -17.51 15.66
C ASP A 3 -9.35 -16.64 16.69
N ILE A 4 -8.66 -16.09 17.71
CA ILE A 4 -9.32 -15.31 18.77
C ILE A 4 -9.60 -13.87 18.32
N CYS A 5 -8.86 -13.37 17.32
CA CYS A 5 -9.03 -12.01 16.83
C CYS A 5 -9.99 -11.89 15.65
N GLN A 6 -10.45 -13.00 15.06
CA GLN A 6 -11.30 -12.96 13.87
C GLN A 6 -12.68 -12.34 14.16
N ASP A 7 -13.27 -12.61 15.33
CA ASP A 7 -14.54 -12.00 15.77
C ASP A 7 -14.42 -10.52 16.14
N SER A 8 -13.20 -10.03 16.36
CA SER A 8 -12.91 -8.62 16.61
C SER A 8 -12.57 -7.84 15.34
N LEU A 9 -12.45 -8.51 14.19
CA LEU A 9 -12.27 -7.83 12.93
C LEU A 9 -13.59 -7.20 12.50
N PRO A 10 -13.56 -5.98 11.96
CA PRO A 10 -14.76 -5.34 11.44
C PRO A 10 -15.40 -6.22 10.36
N SER A 11 -16.73 -6.29 10.33
CA SER A 11 -17.52 -7.10 9.39
C SER A 11 -17.32 -6.73 7.91
N ARG A 12 -16.61 -5.63 7.65
CA ARG A 12 -16.12 -5.19 6.35
C ARG A 12 -14.72 -4.61 6.50
N TYR A 13 -13.95 -4.60 5.42
CA TYR A 13 -12.70 -3.86 5.37
C TYR A 13 -12.97 -2.37 5.62
N LEU A 14 -12.22 -1.79 6.54
CA LEU A 14 -12.24 -0.35 6.79
C LEU A 14 -11.23 0.29 5.84
N SER A 15 -11.58 1.45 5.28
CA SER A 15 -10.58 2.32 4.66
C SER A 15 -9.52 2.71 5.69
N VAL A 16 -8.32 3.08 5.22
CA VAL A 16 -7.23 3.47 6.13
C VAL A 16 -7.59 4.72 6.94
N GLN A 17 -8.38 5.62 6.38
CA GLN A 17 -8.93 6.78 7.08
C GLN A 17 -9.88 6.34 8.21
N GLU A 18 -10.81 5.43 7.95
CA GLU A 18 -11.70 4.87 8.97
C GLU A 18 -10.88 4.15 10.06
N ALA A 19 -9.90 3.32 9.67
CA ALA A 19 -9.02 2.63 10.60
C ALA A 19 -8.23 3.62 11.49
N ALA A 20 -7.65 4.68 10.92
CA ALA A 20 -6.91 5.69 11.67
C ALA A 20 -7.78 6.37 12.75
N THR A 21 -9.05 6.67 12.43
CA THR A 21 -9.99 7.24 13.41
C THR A 21 -10.33 6.28 14.56
N LEU A 22 -10.40 4.97 14.28
CA LEU A 22 -10.66 3.95 15.32
C LEU A 22 -9.40 3.61 16.14
N VAL A 23 -8.20 3.69 15.56
CA VAL A 23 -6.94 3.41 16.27
C VAL A 23 -6.55 4.55 17.23
N SER A 24 -7.21 5.70 17.13
CA SER A 24 -7.04 6.86 18.03
C SER A 24 -7.25 6.54 19.53
N PHE A 25 -7.81 5.37 19.88
CA PHE A 25 -7.92 4.88 21.26
C PHE A 25 -6.61 4.31 21.84
N SER A 26 -5.51 4.23 21.07
CA SER A 26 -4.30 3.48 21.45
C SER A 26 -3.00 4.29 21.57
N ASN A 27 -3.07 5.62 21.72
CA ASN A 27 -1.92 6.54 21.68
C ASN A 27 -1.10 6.51 20.37
N VAL A 28 -1.59 5.81 19.34
CA VAL A 28 -1.02 5.81 18.01
C VAL A 28 -1.80 6.82 17.17
N HIS A 29 -1.17 7.96 16.87
CA HIS A 29 -1.70 8.92 15.92
C HIS A 29 -1.22 8.55 14.52
N VAL A 30 -2.13 8.43 13.57
CA VAL A 30 -1.78 8.20 12.16
C VAL A 30 -2.43 9.31 11.36
N SER A 31 -1.63 10.02 10.57
CA SER A 31 -2.14 10.96 9.58
C SER A 31 -2.08 10.32 8.21
N VAL A 32 -3.21 10.39 7.49
CA VAL A 32 -3.37 9.85 6.14
C VAL A 32 -3.52 11.03 5.19
N ALA A 33 -2.64 11.13 4.20
CA ALA A 33 -2.74 12.16 3.18
C ALA A 33 -3.98 11.96 2.29
N GLU A 34 -4.36 13.00 1.55
CA GLU A 34 -5.42 12.89 0.54
C GLU A 34 -5.07 11.81 -0.50
N PRO A 35 -6.03 10.94 -0.88
CA PRO A 35 -5.79 9.87 -1.83
C PRO A 35 -5.50 10.43 -3.23
N LEU A 36 -4.44 9.92 -3.85
CA LEU A 36 -4.04 10.23 -5.22
C LEU A 36 -4.38 9.05 -6.13
N PRO A 37 -5.18 9.25 -7.20
CA PRO A 37 -5.44 8.19 -8.17
C PRO A 37 -4.16 7.91 -8.96
N VAL A 38 -3.75 6.64 -8.97
CA VAL A 38 -2.60 6.13 -9.71
C VAL A 38 -2.96 4.88 -10.50
N ARG A 39 -2.22 4.60 -11.57
CA ARG A 39 -2.27 3.33 -12.32
C ARG A 39 -0.87 2.83 -12.64
N LEU A 40 -0.76 1.66 -13.25
CA LEU A 40 0.56 1.11 -13.60
C LEU A 40 1.25 1.92 -14.70
N GLU A 41 0.51 2.26 -15.77
CA GLU A 41 1.01 3.03 -16.91
C GLU A 41 0.06 4.19 -17.24
N ASP A 42 0.64 5.37 -17.46
CA ASP A 42 -0.08 6.59 -17.79
C ASP A 42 0.82 7.48 -18.68
N VAL A 43 0.20 8.30 -19.52
CA VAL A 43 0.87 9.38 -20.26
C VAL A 43 1.51 10.37 -19.29
N HIS A 44 0.86 10.62 -18.15
CA HIS A 44 1.40 11.48 -17.10
C HIS A 44 2.13 10.65 -16.05
N GLU A 45 3.47 10.77 -15.99
CA GLU A 45 4.30 9.97 -15.07
C GLU A 45 3.84 10.08 -13.60
N LEU A 46 3.43 11.27 -13.14
CA LEU A 46 2.95 11.46 -11.78
C LEU A 46 1.59 10.81 -11.50
N SER A 47 0.86 10.40 -12.52
CA SER A 47 -0.35 9.59 -12.36
C SER A 47 -0.03 8.08 -12.32
N THR A 48 1.25 7.70 -12.32
CA THR A 48 1.67 6.31 -12.16
C THR A 48 2.14 6.00 -10.75
N LEU A 49 1.92 4.77 -10.29
CA LEU A 49 2.43 4.29 -9.00
C LEU A 49 3.96 4.50 -8.92
N CYS A 50 4.65 4.09 -9.97
CA CYS A 50 6.09 4.18 -10.07
C CYS A 50 6.59 5.63 -10.07
N GLY A 51 5.91 6.55 -10.76
CA GLY A 51 6.25 7.97 -10.76
C GLY A 51 6.08 8.61 -9.38
N GLN A 52 5.03 8.23 -8.63
CA GLN A 52 4.87 8.69 -7.24
C GLN A 52 5.98 8.16 -6.33
N LEU A 53 6.31 6.86 -6.43
CA LEU A 53 7.39 6.25 -5.66
C LEU A 53 8.77 6.86 -5.96
N ARG A 54 9.05 7.25 -7.22
CA ARG A 54 10.32 7.89 -7.61
C ARG A 54 10.55 9.25 -6.96
N LYS A 55 9.49 9.96 -6.54
CA LYS A 55 9.63 11.28 -5.89
C LYS A 55 10.21 11.19 -4.48
N LEU A 56 10.24 9.99 -3.90
CA LEU A 56 10.64 9.76 -2.52
C LEU A 56 12.13 9.39 -2.49
N THR A 57 12.97 10.43 -2.60
CA THR A 57 14.42 10.28 -2.87
C THR A 57 15.33 10.56 -1.67
N ASP A 58 14.78 10.89 -0.49
CA ASP A 58 15.59 11.13 0.70
C ASP A 58 15.78 9.85 1.55
N ASP A 59 16.67 9.90 2.54
CA ASP A 59 17.02 8.75 3.39
C ASP A 59 15.93 8.41 4.44
N LYS A 60 14.70 8.93 4.27
CA LYS A 60 13.59 8.63 5.18
C LYS A 60 12.93 7.31 4.80
N THR A 61 12.20 6.77 5.79
CA THR A 61 11.26 5.68 5.54
C THR A 61 9.89 6.25 5.24
N TYR A 62 9.31 5.83 4.12
CA TYR A 62 7.96 6.21 3.72
C TYR A 62 7.02 5.02 3.81
N PHE A 63 5.80 5.29 4.26
CA PHE A 63 4.69 4.35 4.29
C PHE A 63 3.61 4.86 3.36
N LEU A 64 3.22 4.05 2.38
CA LEU A 64 2.18 4.42 1.42
C LEU A 64 1.16 3.30 1.37
N ASN A 65 -0.10 3.60 1.68
CA ASN A 65 -1.16 2.64 1.41
C ASN A 65 -1.66 2.81 -0.02
N ILE A 66 -2.00 1.70 -0.67
CA ILE A 66 -2.75 1.72 -1.91
C ILE A 66 -4.06 0.97 -1.70
N VAL A 67 -5.16 1.52 -2.19
CA VAL A 67 -6.47 0.87 -2.19
C VAL A 67 -6.88 0.60 -3.63
N ILE A 68 -7.06 -0.68 -4.00
CA ILE A 68 -7.53 -1.13 -5.31
C ILE A 68 -8.66 -2.13 -5.08
N ASN A 69 -9.83 -1.91 -5.68
CA ASN A 69 -10.99 -2.80 -5.54
C ASN A 69 -11.29 -3.19 -4.09
N GLU A 70 -11.30 -2.20 -3.18
CA GLU A 70 -11.51 -2.36 -1.73
C GLU A 70 -10.40 -3.10 -0.97
N LYS A 71 -9.39 -3.66 -1.66
CA LYS A 71 -8.21 -4.23 -1.02
C LYS A 71 -7.21 -3.14 -0.69
N THR A 72 -6.72 -3.17 0.55
CA THR A 72 -5.67 -2.26 1.03
C THR A 72 -4.34 -2.98 1.13
N SER A 73 -3.31 -2.44 0.47
CA SER A 73 -1.94 -2.95 0.56
C SER A 73 -0.99 -1.82 0.96
N LEU A 74 0.18 -2.17 1.47
CA LEU A 74 1.16 -1.22 1.99
C LEU A 74 2.48 -1.31 1.22
N PHE A 75 2.97 -0.18 0.76
CA PHE A 75 4.37 -0.01 0.38
C PHE A 75 5.17 0.58 1.55
N VAL A 76 6.33 -0.01 1.82
CA VAL A 76 7.35 0.53 2.72
C VAL A 76 8.60 0.81 1.90
N LEU A 77 9.00 2.07 1.84
CA LEU A 77 10.15 2.53 1.07
C LEU A 77 11.25 3.02 2.01
N THR A 78 12.42 2.42 1.92
CA THR A 78 13.63 2.86 2.64
C THR A 78 14.81 2.64 1.70
N LEU A 79 15.32 3.71 1.07
CA LEU A 79 16.29 3.58 -0.01
C LEU A 79 17.52 2.73 0.38
N PRO A 80 18.02 1.89 -0.53
CA PRO A 80 17.53 1.60 -1.89
C PRO A 80 16.47 0.47 -1.94
N ASN A 81 15.81 0.18 -0.82
CA ASN A 81 14.90 -0.95 -0.65
C ASN A 81 13.44 -0.50 -0.75
N ILE A 82 12.61 -1.40 -1.28
CA ILE A 82 11.16 -1.26 -1.28
C ILE A 82 10.54 -2.59 -0.86
N MET A 83 9.44 -2.51 -0.14
CA MET A 83 8.62 -3.66 0.23
C MET A 83 7.17 -3.37 -0.11
N TYR A 84 6.48 -4.38 -0.62
CA TYR A 84 5.03 -4.42 -0.76
C TYR A 84 4.49 -5.48 0.18
N ILE A 85 3.45 -5.14 0.93
CA ILE A 85 2.81 -6.00 1.91
C ILE A 85 1.33 -6.01 1.59
N ASP A 86 0.80 -7.21 1.32
CA ASP A 86 -0.62 -7.45 1.27
C ASP A 86 -1.02 -8.50 2.29
N THR A 87 -1.96 -8.16 3.16
CA THR A 87 -2.50 -9.05 4.19
C THR A 87 -3.85 -9.65 3.81
N HIS A 88 -4.36 -9.37 2.61
CA HIS A 88 -5.56 -10.05 2.11
C HIS A 88 -5.25 -11.53 1.89
N LEU A 89 -6.29 -12.37 1.96
CA LEU A 89 -6.12 -13.82 1.87
C LEU A 89 -5.63 -14.21 0.47
N HIS A 90 -4.41 -14.73 0.39
CA HIS A 90 -3.75 -15.16 -0.85
C HIS A 90 -3.72 -16.68 -0.91
N GLY A 91 -4.86 -17.28 -1.23
CA GLY A 91 -5.02 -18.74 -1.29
C GLY A 91 -4.71 -19.40 0.07
N SER A 92 -3.64 -20.19 0.13
CA SER A 92 -3.18 -20.85 1.37
C SER A 92 -2.30 -19.95 2.27
N SER A 93 -1.96 -18.74 1.82
CA SER A 93 -1.11 -17.80 2.55
C SER A 93 -1.94 -16.72 3.23
N GLY A 94 -1.62 -16.42 4.50
CA GLY A 94 -2.29 -15.37 5.27
C GLY A 94 -1.83 -13.94 4.94
N ALA A 95 -0.70 -13.79 4.25
CA ALA A 95 -0.18 -12.52 3.76
C ALA A 95 0.89 -12.78 2.68
N VAL A 96 1.11 -11.81 1.79
CA VAL A 96 2.19 -11.77 0.81
C VAL A 96 3.08 -10.57 1.08
N ILE A 97 4.39 -10.81 1.08
CA ILE A 97 5.41 -9.76 1.23
C ILE A 97 6.39 -9.87 0.07
N VAL A 98 6.45 -8.82 -0.75
CA VAL A 98 7.40 -8.72 -1.86
C VAL A 98 8.48 -7.71 -1.51
N LYS A 99 9.74 -8.12 -1.59
CA LYS A 99 10.89 -7.22 -1.40
C LYS A 99 11.54 -6.94 -2.75
N GLY A 100 11.99 -5.70 -2.93
CA GLY A 100 12.67 -5.27 -4.14
C GLY A 100 13.64 -4.13 -3.87
N SER A 101 14.18 -3.58 -4.97
CA SER A 101 15.04 -2.41 -4.94
C SER A 101 14.42 -1.26 -5.74
N THR A 102 14.58 -0.05 -5.23
CA THR A 102 14.16 1.18 -5.92
C THR A 102 14.98 1.45 -7.18
N LEU A 103 16.12 0.77 -7.36
CA LEU A 103 16.90 0.80 -8.60
C LEU A 103 16.14 0.15 -9.77
N ASN A 104 15.28 -0.84 -9.49
CA ASN A 104 14.45 -1.55 -10.47
C ASN A 104 12.96 -1.29 -10.24
N LEU A 105 12.61 -0.06 -9.84
CA LEU A 105 11.27 0.29 -9.38
C LEU A 105 10.19 -0.03 -10.41
N SER A 106 10.46 0.19 -11.70
CA SER A 106 9.51 -0.13 -12.78
C SER A 106 9.13 -1.60 -12.81
N ASP A 107 10.11 -2.49 -12.70
CA ASP A 107 9.87 -3.93 -12.74
C ASP A 107 9.20 -4.40 -11.44
N PHE A 108 9.56 -3.78 -10.31
CA PHE A 108 8.88 -4.01 -9.04
C PHE A 108 7.39 -3.63 -9.10
N CYS A 109 7.05 -2.43 -9.60
CA CYS A 109 5.65 -2.01 -9.77
C CYS A 109 4.89 -2.98 -10.66
N LYS A 110 5.46 -3.38 -11.81
CA LYS A 110 4.85 -4.33 -12.76
C LYS A 110 4.63 -5.70 -12.12
N PHE A 111 5.60 -6.19 -11.36
CA PHE A 111 5.50 -7.47 -10.66
C PHE A 111 4.37 -7.45 -9.62
N VAL A 112 4.30 -6.42 -8.77
CA VAL A 112 3.23 -6.28 -7.76
C VAL A 112 1.86 -6.17 -8.44
N TRP A 113 1.77 -5.42 -9.53
CA TRP A 113 0.51 -5.27 -10.27
C TRP A 113 0.02 -6.59 -10.87
N ALA A 114 0.94 -7.38 -11.44
CA ALA A 114 0.63 -8.69 -11.99
C ALA A 114 0.31 -9.73 -10.91
N LEU A 115 0.99 -9.66 -9.77
CA LEU A 115 0.74 -10.51 -8.60
C LEU A 115 -0.70 -10.36 -8.09
N GLU A 116 -1.22 -9.13 -8.09
CA GLU A 116 -2.60 -8.82 -7.69
C GLU A 116 -3.63 -8.99 -8.83
N GLU A 117 -3.20 -9.54 -9.97
CA GLU A 117 -4.04 -9.77 -11.16
C GLU A 117 -4.70 -8.49 -11.68
N HIS A 118 -4.05 -7.34 -11.54
CA HIS A 118 -4.55 -6.06 -12.03
C HIS A 118 -4.09 -5.79 -13.47
N ASP A 119 -4.95 -5.12 -14.25
CA ASP A 119 -4.61 -4.66 -15.59
C ASP A 119 -3.91 -3.29 -15.56
N GLN A 120 -3.21 -2.92 -16.63
CA GLN A 120 -2.47 -1.65 -16.71
C GLN A 120 -3.36 -0.41 -16.55
N SER A 121 -4.66 -0.51 -16.85
CA SER A 121 -5.64 0.56 -16.78
C SER A 121 -6.33 0.69 -15.42
N THR A 122 -6.11 -0.27 -14.52
CA THR A 122 -6.72 -0.32 -13.20
C THR A 122 -6.24 0.87 -12.38
N PHE A 123 -7.17 1.56 -11.72
CA PHE A 123 -6.84 2.66 -10.83
C PHE A 123 -6.72 2.17 -9.39
N GLY A 124 -5.75 2.71 -8.68
CA GLY A 124 -5.61 2.62 -7.24
C GLY A 124 -5.57 3.99 -6.59
N ASN A 125 -6.03 4.08 -5.36
CA ASN A 125 -5.91 5.29 -4.54
C ASN A 125 -4.68 5.15 -3.63
N LEU A 126 -3.62 5.88 -3.94
CA LEU A 126 -2.38 5.91 -3.16
C LEU A 126 -2.43 7.04 -2.14
N SER A 127 -2.18 6.75 -0.86
CA SER A 127 -2.05 7.78 0.17
C SER A 127 -0.78 7.58 0.98
N ALA A 128 -0.17 8.67 1.43
CA ALA A 128 0.96 8.63 2.35
C ALA A 128 0.48 8.53 3.80
N LEU A 129 1.17 7.72 4.59
CA LEU A 129 0.92 7.57 6.02
C LEU A 129 2.08 8.18 6.79
N THR A 130 1.76 9.00 7.78
CA THR A 130 2.72 9.54 8.73
C THR A 130 2.34 9.14 10.15
N PHE A 131 3.36 8.69 10.89
CA PHE A 131 3.29 8.37 12.30
C PHE A 131 4.16 9.43 13.01
N PRO A 132 3.59 10.26 13.90
CA PRO A 132 4.32 11.27 14.65
C PRO A 132 5.23 10.67 15.73
#